data_AF-A0A526RXI9-F1
#
_entry.id   AF-A0A526RXI9-F1
#
_cell.length_a   1.000
_cell.length_b   1.000
_cell.length_c   1.000
_cell.angle_alpha   90.00
_cell.angle_beta   90.00
_cell.angle_gamma   90.00
#
_symmetry.space_group_name_H-M   'P 1'
#
loop_
_entity.id
_entity.type
_entity.pdbx_description
1 polymer ?
#
loop_
_entity_poly.entity_id
_entity_poly.type
_entity_poly.pdbx_seq_one_letter_code
_entity_poly.pdbx_strand_id
1 'polypeptide(L)' 'IAYDIVPGFTVTAEVDYLHAGQFDDAGFSNWTNADSKNSVGGLLRFQRSF' A
#
# COMPACT_ATOMS: atom_id res chain seq x y z
N ILE A 1 -4.38 2.95 -9.76
CA ILE A 1 -5.46 3.60 -10.54
C ILE A 1 -5.93 4.84 -9.79
N ALA A 2 -6.00 5.99 -10.43
CA ALA A 2 -6.57 7.21 -9.87
C ALA A 2 -7.91 7.52 -10.54
N TYR A 3 -8.90 7.89 -9.74
CA TYR A 3 -10.24 8.22 -10.23
C TYR A 3 -10.79 9.44 -9.49
N ASP A 4 -11.30 10.39 -10.27
CA ASP A 4 -12.00 11.55 -9.73
C ASP A 4 -13.47 11.19 -9.51
N ILE A 5 -13.85 11.01 -8.24
CA ILE A 5 -15.23 10.66 -7.89
C ILE A 5 -16.14 11.87 -8.10
N VAL A 6 -15.66 13.05 -7.73
CA VAL A 6 -16.26 14.35 -8.04
C VAL A 6 -15.15 15.34 -8.38
N PRO A 7 -15.44 16.45 -9.10
CA PRO A 7 -14.41 17.44 -9.44
C PRO A 7 -13.61 17.90 -8.21
N GLY A 8 -12.29 17.71 -8.28
CA GLY A 8 -11.32 18.06 -7.23
C GLY A 8 -11.22 17.04 -6.08
N PHE A 9 -11.87 15.88 -6.15
CA PHE A 9 -11.70 14.78 -5.18
C PHE A 9 -11.28 13.50 -5.90
N THR A 10 -10.03 13.12 -5.69
CA THR A 10 -9.40 11.97 -6.31
C THR A 10 -9.22 10.85 -5.29
N VAL A 11 -9.63 9.65 -5.66
CA VAL A 11 -9.29 8.42 -4.96
C VAL A 11 -8.28 7.65 -5.80
N THR A 12 -7.14 7.30 -5.20
CA THR A 12 -6.14 6.43 -5.83
C THR A 12 -6.10 5.09 -5.13
N ALA A 13 -6.31 4.01 -5.87
CA ALA A 13 -6.13 2.65 -5.41
C ALA A 13 -4.83 2.06 -5.98
N GLU A 14 -4.05 1.44 -5.12
CA GLU A 14 -2.80 0.75 -5.43
C GLU A 14 -2.90 -0.70 -4.97
N VAL A 15 -2.31 -1.62 -5.75
CA VAL A 15 -2.18 -3.03 -5.40
C VAL A 15 -0.74 -3.42 -5.64
N ASP A 16 -0.14 -4.04 -4.64
CA ASP A 16 1.28 -4.35 -4.59
C ASP A 16 1.47 -5.83 -4.29
N TYR A 17 2.48 -6.42 -4.93
CA TYR A 17 2.98 -7.74 -4.58
C TYR A 17 4.35 -7.59 -3.93
N LEU A 18 4.49 -8.18 -2.75
CA LEU A 18 5.72 -8.18 -1.98
C LEU A 18 6.27 -9.61 -1.89
N HIS A 19 7.53 -9.78 -2.32
CA HIS A 19 8.32 -10.97 -2.05
C HIS A 19 9.47 -10.60 -1.10
N ALA A 20 9.31 -10.90 0.19
CA ALA A 20 10.31 -10.61 1.22
C ALA A 20 10.78 -11.91 1.89
N GLY A 21 12.03 -11.98 2.34
CA GLY A 21 12.66 -13.26 2.74
C GLY A 21 13.43 -13.22 4.07
N GLN A 22 13.28 -12.17 4.87
CA GLN A 22 14.16 -11.84 5.99
C GLN A 22 13.37 -11.32 7.21
N PHE A 23 12.20 -11.90 7.47
CA PHE A 23 11.28 -11.42 8.52
C PHE A 23 11.87 -11.53 9.94
N ASP A 24 12.79 -12.46 10.15
CA ASP A 24 13.46 -12.72 11.44
C ASP A 24 14.85 -12.04 11.55
N ASP A 25 15.27 -11.29 10.52
CA ASP A 25 16.58 -10.64 10.53
C ASP A 25 16.59 -9.45 11.49
N ALA A 26 17.70 -9.27 12.21
CA ALA A 26 17.87 -8.15 13.13
C ALA A 26 17.79 -6.82 12.38
N GLY A 27 16.79 -5.99 12.73
CA GLY A 27 16.54 -4.69 12.08
C GLY A 27 15.49 -4.72 10.97
N PHE A 28 14.83 -5.85 10.72
CA PHE A 28 13.68 -5.91 9.83
C PHE A 28 12.53 -5.05 10.39
N SER A 29 12.06 -4.09 9.59
CA SER A 29 10.97 -3.17 9.94
C SER A 29 9.78 -3.42 9.04
N ASN A 30 8.67 -3.84 9.63
CA ASN A 30 7.45 -4.19 8.92
C ASN A 30 6.26 -3.50 9.58
N TRP A 31 5.83 -2.38 9.01
CA TRP A 31 4.67 -1.64 9.51
C TRP A 31 3.34 -2.23 9.04
N THR A 32 3.35 -3.08 8.02
CA THR A 32 2.14 -3.72 7.45
C THR A 32 1.82 -5.06 8.10
N ASN A 33 2.72 -5.60 8.93
CA ASN A 33 2.64 -6.93 9.52
C ASN A 33 2.50 -8.06 8.47
N ALA A 34 3.00 -7.82 7.26
CA ALA A 34 3.05 -8.77 6.16
C ALA A 34 4.22 -9.77 6.34
N ASP A 35 4.09 -10.74 7.24
CA ASP A 35 5.16 -11.67 7.64
C ASP A 35 5.24 -12.95 6.79
N SER A 36 4.58 -12.94 5.62
CA SER A 36 4.60 -14.05 4.67
C SER A 36 5.57 -13.76 3.52
N LYS A 37 6.34 -14.78 3.13
CA LYS A 37 7.31 -14.70 2.01
C LYS A 37 6.75 -14.08 0.75
N ASN A 38 5.48 -14.36 0.47
CA ASN A 38 4.70 -13.73 -0.58
C ASN A 38 3.51 -13.04 0.07
N SER A 39 3.33 -11.76 -0.19
CA SER A 39 2.21 -10.97 0.32
C SER A 39 1.61 -10.13 -0.80
N VAL A 40 0.29 -9.96 -0.78
CA VAL A 40 -0.42 -9.00 -1.62
C VAL A 40 -1.00 -7.94 -0.70
N GLY A 41 -0.75 -6.68 -1.03
CA GLY A 41 -1.20 -5.52 -0.27
C GLY A 41 -1.77 -4.45 -1.17
N GLY A 42 -2.23 -3.37 -0.58
CA GLY A 42 -2.70 -2.22 -1.33
C GLY A 42 -2.97 -1.03 -0.44
N LEU A 43 -3.07 0.14 -1.07
CA LEU A 43 -3.33 1.40 -0.40
C LEU A 43 -4.45 2.16 -1.10
N LEU A 44 -5.30 2.80 -0.29
CA LEU A 44 -6.26 3.80 -0.75
C LEU A 44 -5.80 5.17 -0.30
N ARG A 45 -5.59 6.07 -1.25
CA ARG A 45 -5.24 7.47 -1.01
C ARG A 45 -6.37 8.40 -1.40
N PHE A 46 -6.70 9.30 -0.49
CA PHE A 46 -7.71 10.33 -0.66
C PHE A 46 -7.04 11.70 -0.81
N GLN A 47 -7.37 12.43 -1.86
CA GLN A 47 -6.83 13.78 -2.10
C GLN A 47 -7.94 14.74 -2.51
N ARG A 48 -7.99 15.91 -1.86
CA ARG A 48 -8.96 16.97 -2.13
C ARG A 48 -8.23 18.28 -2.41
N SER A 49 -8.65 18.98 -3.46
CA SER A 49 -8.23 20.36 -3.75
C SER A 49 -9.31 21.35 -3.29
N PHE A 50 -8.87 22.52 -2.81
CA PHE A 50 -9.72 23.61 -2.31
C PHE A 50 -9.55 24.87 -3.16
#